data_AF-A0A1G5Y127-F1
#
_entry.id   AF-A0A1G5Y127-F1
#
_cell.length_a   1.000
_cell.length_b   1.000
_cell.length_c   1.000
_cell.angle_alpha   90.00
_cell.angle_beta   90.00
_cell.angle_gamma   90.00
#
_symmetry.space_group_name_H-M   'P 1'
#
loop_
_entity.id
_entity.type
_entity.pdbx_description
1 polymer ?
#
loop_
_entity_poly.entity_id
_entity_poly.type
_entity_poly.pdbx_seq_one_letter_code
_entity_poly.pdbx_strand_id
1 'polypeptide(L)'
;MYYSSVGVISLSLLLILNHKFFAKSENGSASTAYLRYKNYLFSVTGFVAVDILWGILSTFGAAILLYIDTILFFIIMTFSVLLWVHYVVSYQDPRNRFGRALIYAANALFGLEILILIVNFFTPVLFFYDHEFNYVPGVARYFTFGVMFLMFLSTSIHAYIISAKTTGKAKIHNRTVAFSGFALTILMFFQNLYTHFPFYTVGCLIATTLIHVFIEEDERKIFNKEKETYNHIAASLAEEFEAIYYINIETGKYQEFSTSEQYASLNVPTTLNDFFSETKENIKKFVHPDDQEFAESLFDKETMLKNLEYKSSYSFKYRLMIKGKPRYFSFTVFRAGDNQHIVVCDKDVHDEITAESARLKKQKDSLKALKTEKELARRDELTGVKNKTAYMELASSVQGNIDNGLDYLTFALVVCDINNLKEVNDLEGHRAGDEYIKECCNFICGVFAHSPVFRIGGDEFVVFLRGNDFSIKEALVEKFKKEITNNAEAKKGPVVAIGMSTYKPESDVSVSDIFERADNLMYENKRNLKTIQGRL
;
A
#
# COMPACT_ATOMS: atom_id res chain seq x y z
N MET A 1 45.52 -42.48 -24.65
CA MET A 1 44.11 -42.64 -24.22
C MET A 1 43.86 -42.31 -22.74
N TYR A 2 44.50 -42.97 -21.76
CA TYR A 2 44.22 -42.74 -20.32
C TYR A 2 44.38 -41.28 -19.82
N TYR A 3 45.23 -40.48 -20.48
CA TYR A 3 45.41 -39.05 -20.18
C TYR A 3 44.11 -38.26 -20.41
N SER A 4 43.63 -38.22 -21.66
CA SER A 4 42.44 -37.45 -22.04
C SER A 4 41.15 -37.92 -21.36
N SER A 5 41.05 -39.19 -20.90
CA SER A 5 39.85 -39.64 -20.16
C SER A 5 39.66 -38.90 -18.83
N VAL A 6 40.73 -38.52 -18.14
CA VAL A 6 40.65 -37.71 -16.91
C VAL A 6 40.15 -36.30 -17.24
N GLY A 7 40.66 -35.70 -18.31
CA GLY A 7 40.21 -34.41 -18.81
C GLY A 7 38.72 -34.43 -19.22
N VAL A 8 38.28 -35.43 -19.99
CA VAL A 8 36.87 -35.56 -20.42
C VAL A 8 35.92 -35.71 -19.23
N ILE A 9 36.24 -36.55 -18.24
CA ILE A 9 35.45 -36.67 -17.01
C ILE A 9 35.41 -35.32 -16.26
N SER A 10 36.55 -34.65 -16.15
CA SER A 10 36.66 -33.34 -15.48
C SER A 10 35.80 -32.28 -16.17
N LEU A 11 35.83 -32.22 -17.51
CA LEU A 11 35.02 -31.30 -18.31
C LEU A 11 33.52 -31.61 -18.18
N SER A 12 33.12 -32.89 -18.24
CA SER A 12 31.73 -33.29 -18.05
C SER A 12 31.20 -32.88 -16.68
N LEU A 13 31.94 -33.15 -15.60
CA LEU A 13 31.56 -32.76 -14.24
C LEU A 13 31.51 -31.22 -14.08
N LEU A 14 32.50 -30.50 -14.64
CA LEU A 14 32.56 -29.04 -14.60
C LEU A 14 31.30 -28.41 -15.24
N LEU A 15 30.91 -28.89 -16.41
CA LEU A 15 29.74 -28.43 -17.16
C LEU A 15 28.41 -28.81 -16.47
N ILE A 16 28.29 -30.04 -15.94
CA ILE A 16 27.08 -30.49 -15.23
C ILE A 16 26.86 -29.68 -13.95
N LEU A 17 27.87 -29.60 -13.08
CA LEU A 17 27.77 -28.89 -11.80
C LEU A 17 27.51 -27.40 -12.03
N ASN A 18 28.22 -26.77 -12.97
CA ASN A 18 28.18 -25.32 -13.14
C ASN A 18 27.29 -24.84 -14.30
N HIS A 19 26.39 -25.68 -14.83
CA HIS A 19 25.51 -25.36 -15.96
C HIS A 19 24.83 -23.97 -15.85
N LYS A 20 24.36 -23.60 -14.64
CA LYS A 20 23.73 -22.30 -14.36
C LYS A 20 24.64 -21.10 -14.73
N PHE A 21 25.94 -21.20 -14.49
CA PHE A 21 26.92 -20.13 -14.77
C PHE A 21 27.20 -19.96 -16.27
N PHE A 22 27.07 -21.05 -17.05
CA PHE A 22 27.22 -21.05 -18.50
C PHE A 22 25.94 -20.59 -19.22
N ALA A 23 24.76 -21.04 -18.76
CA ALA A 23 23.49 -20.79 -19.44
C ALA A 23 22.91 -19.38 -19.22
N LYS A 24 23.24 -18.70 -18.11
CA LYS A 24 22.59 -17.45 -17.71
C LYS A 24 23.38 -16.22 -18.16
N SER A 25 22.78 -15.41 -19.05
CA SER A 25 23.13 -13.99 -19.20
C SER A 25 22.48 -13.23 -18.04
N GLU A 26 23.22 -12.36 -17.35
CA GLU A 26 22.73 -11.68 -16.15
C GLU A 26 22.29 -10.25 -16.43
N ASN A 27 21.04 -9.97 -16.07
CA ASN A 27 20.52 -8.62 -15.97
C ASN A 27 20.84 -8.04 -14.57
N GLY A 28 21.73 -7.05 -14.51
CA GLY A 28 21.60 -5.92 -13.58
C GLY A 28 22.23 -5.97 -12.17
N SER A 29 22.40 -7.12 -11.50
CA SER A 29 22.82 -7.13 -10.07
C SER A 29 23.85 -8.19 -9.64
N ALA A 30 24.63 -8.74 -10.58
CA ALA A 30 25.68 -9.70 -10.28
C ALA A 30 26.74 -9.14 -9.33
N SER A 31 27.08 -9.86 -8.26
CA SER A 31 28.16 -9.44 -7.36
C SER A 31 29.52 -9.53 -8.08
N THR A 32 30.45 -8.60 -7.77
CA THR A 32 31.82 -8.59 -8.32
C THR A 32 32.53 -9.93 -8.15
N ALA A 33 32.22 -10.66 -7.07
CA ALA A 33 32.77 -11.97 -6.77
C ALA A 33 32.18 -13.09 -7.65
N TYR A 34 30.87 -13.05 -7.92
CA TYR A 34 30.19 -13.97 -8.85
C TYR A 34 30.77 -13.85 -10.26
N LEU A 35 30.93 -12.62 -10.77
CA LEU A 35 31.52 -12.37 -12.09
C LEU A 35 32.96 -12.89 -12.19
N ARG A 36 33.76 -12.73 -11.13
CA ARG A 36 35.13 -13.27 -11.07
C ARG A 36 35.16 -14.79 -11.01
N TYR A 37 34.21 -15.42 -10.30
CA TYR A 37 34.07 -16.88 -10.31
C TYR A 37 33.70 -17.40 -11.70
N LYS A 38 32.71 -16.76 -12.36
CA LYS A 38 32.30 -17.08 -13.73
C LYS A 38 33.48 -17.01 -14.70
N ASN A 39 34.29 -15.95 -14.63
CA ASN A 39 35.49 -15.82 -15.46
C ASN A 39 36.54 -16.90 -15.18
N TYR A 40 36.81 -17.20 -13.90
CA TYR A 40 37.70 -18.30 -13.50
C TYR A 40 37.21 -19.66 -14.03
N LEU A 41 35.91 -19.94 -13.90
CA LEU A 41 35.28 -21.16 -14.40
C LEU A 41 35.42 -21.31 -15.92
N PHE A 42 35.17 -20.25 -16.70
CA PHE A 42 35.40 -20.26 -18.15
C PHE A 42 36.87 -20.56 -18.50
N SER A 43 37.82 -19.96 -17.78
CA SER A 43 39.25 -20.21 -18.02
C SER A 43 39.67 -21.63 -17.63
N VAL A 44 39.12 -22.21 -16.56
CA VAL A 44 39.33 -23.64 -16.23
C VAL A 44 38.70 -24.52 -17.30
N THR A 45 37.51 -24.19 -17.81
CA THR A 45 36.87 -24.94 -18.91
C THR A 45 37.75 -24.97 -20.16
N GLY A 46 38.29 -23.80 -20.55
CA GLY A 46 39.24 -23.70 -21.66
C GLY A 46 40.55 -24.45 -21.41
N PHE A 47 41.08 -24.39 -20.18
CA PHE A 47 42.28 -25.14 -19.81
C PHE A 47 42.07 -26.66 -19.94
N VAL A 48 40.98 -27.19 -19.38
CA VAL A 48 40.66 -28.63 -19.46
C VAL A 48 40.43 -29.06 -20.91
N ALA A 49 39.83 -28.21 -21.75
CA ALA A 49 39.66 -28.50 -23.18
C ALA A 49 41.00 -28.61 -23.93
N VAL A 50 41.96 -27.74 -23.63
CA VAL A 50 43.33 -27.80 -24.18
C VAL A 50 44.11 -29.00 -23.65
N ASP A 51 44.00 -29.31 -22.35
CA ASP A 51 44.60 -30.53 -21.76
C ASP A 51 44.08 -31.83 -22.40
N ILE A 52 42.76 -31.89 -22.72
CA ILE A 52 42.19 -33.00 -23.50
C ILE A 52 42.80 -33.05 -24.90
N LEU A 53 42.89 -31.91 -25.59
CA LEU A 53 43.42 -31.79 -26.95
C LEU A 53 44.90 -32.21 -27.02
N TRP A 54 45.71 -31.81 -26.04
CA TRP A 54 47.10 -32.24 -25.90
C TRP A 54 47.26 -33.76 -25.87
N GLY A 55 46.44 -34.44 -25.06
CA GLY A 55 46.43 -35.91 -24.96
C GLY A 55 45.94 -36.62 -26.23
N ILE A 56 45.18 -35.92 -27.08
CA ILE A 56 44.75 -36.40 -28.40
C ILE A 56 45.87 -36.18 -29.43
N LEU A 57 46.39 -34.96 -29.56
CA LEU A 57 47.44 -34.59 -30.52
C LEU A 57 48.74 -35.38 -30.32
N SER A 58 49.13 -35.63 -29.07
CA SER A 58 50.27 -36.49 -28.72
C SER A 58 50.09 -37.95 -29.17
N THR A 59 48.85 -38.43 -29.30
CA THR A 59 48.58 -39.78 -29.84
C THR A 59 48.70 -39.82 -31.39
N PHE A 60 48.48 -38.69 -32.06
CA PHE A 60 48.52 -38.59 -33.53
C PHE A 60 49.88 -38.14 -34.11
N GLY A 61 50.88 -37.82 -33.27
CA GLY A 61 52.22 -37.42 -33.73
C GLY A 61 52.25 -36.07 -34.49
N ALA A 62 51.25 -35.22 -34.31
CA ALA A 62 51.09 -33.97 -35.06
C ALA A 62 51.99 -32.84 -34.52
N ALA A 63 53.31 -32.95 -34.73
CA ALA A 63 54.35 -32.14 -34.09
C ALA A 63 54.08 -30.62 -34.01
N ILE A 64 53.71 -29.98 -35.14
CA ILE A 64 53.46 -28.53 -35.18
C ILE A 64 52.22 -28.15 -34.35
N LEU A 65 51.13 -28.92 -34.47
CA LEU A 65 49.91 -28.68 -33.71
C LEU A 65 50.14 -28.93 -32.22
N LEU A 66 50.90 -29.98 -31.86
CA LEU A 66 51.26 -30.32 -30.49
C LEU A 66 52.15 -29.25 -29.83
N TYR A 67 53.06 -28.63 -30.58
CA TYR A 67 53.86 -27.49 -30.12
C TYR A 67 53.00 -26.25 -29.86
N ILE A 68 52.10 -25.91 -30.79
CA ILE A 68 51.16 -24.77 -30.65
C ILE A 68 50.21 -24.98 -29.46
N ASP A 69 49.65 -26.18 -29.34
CA ASP A 69 48.76 -26.56 -28.24
C ASP A 69 49.48 -26.54 -26.88
N THR A 70 50.76 -26.93 -26.83
CA THR A 70 51.57 -26.82 -25.61
C THR A 70 51.84 -25.36 -25.22
N ILE A 71 52.06 -24.44 -26.18
CA ILE A 71 52.10 -23.00 -25.88
C ILE A 71 50.76 -22.56 -25.29
N LEU A 72 49.64 -22.95 -25.90
CA LEU A 72 48.30 -22.60 -25.44
C LEU A 72 48.01 -23.15 -24.04
N PHE A 73 48.47 -24.37 -23.73
CA PHE A 73 48.40 -24.98 -22.41
C PHE A 73 49.04 -24.09 -21.34
N PHE A 74 50.29 -23.65 -21.53
CA PHE A 74 50.98 -22.79 -20.55
C PHE A 74 50.29 -21.41 -20.39
N ILE A 75 49.80 -20.82 -21.49
CA ILE A 75 49.07 -19.54 -21.47
C ILE A 75 47.75 -19.68 -20.70
N ILE A 76 46.88 -20.63 -21.05
CA ILE A 76 45.56 -20.76 -20.41
C ILE A 76 45.71 -21.26 -18.97
N MET A 77 46.69 -22.12 -18.68
CA MET A 77 47.01 -22.54 -17.31
C MET A 77 47.38 -21.33 -16.44
N THR A 78 48.37 -20.52 -16.83
CA THR A 78 48.76 -19.33 -16.06
C THR A 78 47.63 -18.30 -15.97
N PHE A 79 46.84 -18.13 -17.02
CA PHE A 79 45.64 -17.28 -17.01
C PHE A 79 44.56 -17.78 -16.04
N SER A 80 44.39 -19.10 -15.91
CA SER A 80 43.46 -19.69 -14.93
C SER A 80 43.90 -19.45 -13.49
N VAL A 81 45.21 -19.49 -13.20
CA VAL A 81 45.79 -19.08 -11.91
C VAL A 81 45.55 -17.59 -11.65
N LEU A 82 45.74 -16.74 -12.66
CA LEU A 82 45.48 -15.31 -12.57
C LEU A 82 44.02 -15.03 -12.17
N LEU A 83 43.05 -15.66 -12.83
CA LEU A 83 41.64 -15.47 -12.51
C LEU A 83 41.23 -16.11 -11.19
N TRP A 84 41.83 -17.24 -10.80
CA TRP A 84 41.65 -17.83 -9.47
C TRP A 84 42.07 -16.86 -8.37
N VAL A 85 43.23 -16.20 -8.50
CA VAL A 85 43.69 -15.18 -7.55
C VAL A 85 42.71 -13.99 -7.49
N HIS A 86 42.24 -13.50 -8.63
CA HIS A 86 41.25 -12.41 -8.65
C HIS A 86 39.94 -12.80 -7.97
N TYR A 87 39.47 -14.05 -8.16
CA TYR A 87 38.33 -14.62 -7.46
C TYR A 87 38.57 -14.69 -5.94
N VAL A 88 39.67 -15.30 -5.48
CA VAL A 88 39.99 -15.46 -4.05
C VAL A 88 40.07 -14.11 -3.32
N VAL A 89 40.68 -13.10 -3.95
CA VAL A 89 40.82 -11.76 -3.33
C VAL A 89 39.51 -10.97 -3.36
N SER A 90 38.50 -11.37 -4.15
CA SER A 90 37.22 -10.64 -4.26
C SER A 90 36.35 -10.64 -3.00
N TYR A 91 36.55 -11.60 -2.10
CA TYR A 91 35.86 -11.68 -0.80
C TYR A 91 36.71 -11.17 0.38
N GLN A 92 37.92 -10.66 0.13
CA GLN A 92 38.79 -10.07 1.15
C GLN A 92 38.56 -8.55 1.22
N ASP A 93 38.86 -7.92 2.37
CA ASP A 93 38.82 -6.46 2.49
C ASP A 93 39.76 -5.84 1.43
N PRO A 94 39.31 -4.87 0.59
CA PRO A 94 40.14 -4.22 -0.42
C PRO A 94 41.43 -3.60 0.12
N ARG A 95 41.49 -3.29 1.43
CA ARG A 95 42.68 -2.77 2.11
C ARG A 95 43.72 -3.84 2.42
N ASN A 96 43.37 -5.14 2.36
CA ASN A 96 44.28 -6.24 2.65
C ASN A 96 45.55 -6.14 1.80
N ARG A 97 46.70 -6.03 2.47
CA ARG A 97 48.02 -5.95 1.82
C ARG A 97 48.41 -7.27 1.16
N PHE A 98 48.03 -8.41 1.76
CA PHE A 98 48.33 -9.73 1.21
C PHE A 98 47.57 -9.98 -0.11
N GLY A 99 46.26 -9.72 -0.15
CA GLY A 99 45.46 -9.89 -1.37
C GLY A 99 45.95 -9.05 -2.54
N ARG A 100 46.35 -7.80 -2.29
CA ARG A 100 46.96 -6.93 -3.32
C ARG A 100 48.31 -7.45 -3.79
N ALA A 101 49.19 -7.89 -2.87
CA ALA A 101 50.47 -8.50 -3.23
C ALA A 101 50.29 -9.76 -4.08
N LEU A 102 49.30 -10.60 -3.75
CA LEU A 102 48.98 -11.82 -4.51
C LEU A 102 48.50 -11.49 -5.94
N ILE A 103 47.67 -10.46 -6.12
CA ILE A 103 47.27 -9.98 -7.46
C ILE A 103 48.48 -9.51 -8.27
N TYR A 104 49.40 -8.73 -7.68
CA TYR A 104 50.61 -8.31 -8.39
C TYR A 104 51.51 -9.49 -8.75
N ALA A 105 51.70 -10.45 -7.83
CA ALA A 105 52.47 -11.67 -8.08
C ALA A 105 51.85 -12.51 -9.22
N ALA A 106 50.53 -12.65 -9.26
CA ALA A 106 49.84 -13.38 -10.32
C ALA A 106 49.96 -12.71 -11.70
N ASN A 107 49.82 -11.37 -11.76
CA ASN A 107 50.02 -10.62 -13.00
C ASN A 107 51.49 -10.71 -13.47
N ALA A 108 52.45 -10.61 -12.54
CA ALA A 108 53.87 -10.76 -12.85
C ALA A 108 54.21 -12.17 -13.35
N LEU A 109 53.64 -13.22 -12.74
CA LEU A 109 53.80 -14.61 -13.20
C LEU A 109 53.22 -14.80 -14.61
N PHE A 110 52.02 -14.30 -14.89
CA PHE A 110 51.41 -14.38 -16.23
C PHE A 110 52.26 -13.65 -17.28
N GLY A 111 52.69 -12.42 -16.99
CA GLY A 111 53.57 -11.67 -17.90
C GLY A 111 54.94 -12.32 -18.12
N LEU A 112 55.51 -12.90 -17.07
CA LEU A 112 56.78 -13.64 -17.14
C LEU A 112 56.64 -14.91 -17.99
N GLU A 113 55.54 -15.64 -17.88
CA GLU A 113 55.31 -16.84 -18.71
C GLU A 113 55.23 -16.49 -20.20
N ILE A 114 54.56 -15.40 -20.57
CA ILE A 114 54.53 -14.93 -21.97
C ILE A 114 55.96 -14.61 -22.47
N LEU A 115 56.80 -13.98 -21.64
CA LEU A 115 58.21 -13.73 -21.99
C LEU A 115 59.01 -15.04 -22.11
N ILE A 116 58.80 -16.00 -21.21
CA ILE A 116 59.44 -17.31 -21.25
C ILE A 116 59.02 -18.08 -22.52
N LEU A 117 57.76 -18.01 -22.93
CA LEU A 117 57.25 -18.63 -24.15
C LEU A 117 57.84 -18.00 -25.43
N ILE A 118 58.01 -16.66 -25.45
CA ILE A 118 58.71 -15.96 -26.54
C ILE A 118 60.18 -16.41 -26.60
N VAL A 119 60.86 -16.53 -25.46
CA VAL A 119 62.23 -17.07 -25.41
C VAL A 119 62.28 -18.53 -25.84
N ASN A 120 61.29 -19.35 -25.46
CA ASN A 120 61.22 -20.77 -25.80
C ASN A 120 61.23 -21.04 -27.31
N PHE A 121 60.67 -20.12 -28.10
CA PHE A 121 60.68 -20.20 -29.56
C PHE A 121 62.10 -20.14 -30.16
N PHE A 122 63.03 -19.42 -29.53
CA PHE A 122 64.42 -19.29 -29.98
C PHE A 122 65.37 -20.25 -29.24
N THR A 123 65.13 -20.46 -27.95
CA THR A 123 65.97 -21.28 -27.06
C THR A 123 65.05 -22.11 -26.14
N PRO A 124 65.01 -23.45 -26.24
CA PRO A 124 64.03 -24.29 -25.54
C PRO A 124 64.30 -24.37 -24.02
N VAL A 125 63.83 -23.34 -23.29
CA VAL A 125 64.01 -23.20 -21.83
C VAL A 125 62.83 -23.74 -21.02
N LEU A 126 61.62 -23.75 -21.58
CA LEU A 126 60.37 -24.18 -20.94
C LEU A 126 60.02 -25.63 -21.32
N PHE A 127 60.09 -25.95 -22.61
CA PHE A 127 59.89 -27.31 -23.12
C PHE A 127 60.47 -27.46 -24.53
N PHE A 128 60.74 -28.71 -24.91
CA PHE A 128 60.98 -29.11 -26.30
C PHE A 128 60.42 -30.50 -26.58
N TYR A 129 60.50 -30.90 -27.84
CA TYR A 129 60.19 -32.25 -28.30
C TYR A 129 61.48 -32.93 -28.76
N ASP A 130 61.66 -34.19 -28.40
CA ASP A 130 62.77 -35.00 -28.91
C ASP A 130 62.49 -35.51 -30.34
N HIS A 131 63.41 -36.32 -30.88
CA HIS A 131 63.29 -36.88 -32.23
C HIS A 131 62.15 -37.90 -32.40
N GLU A 132 61.57 -38.38 -31.31
CA GLU A 132 60.41 -39.29 -31.29
C GLU A 132 59.09 -38.54 -31.01
N PHE A 133 59.15 -37.21 -30.91
CA PHE A 133 58.05 -36.32 -30.51
C PHE A 133 57.55 -36.54 -29.07
N ASN A 134 58.40 -37.07 -28.17
CA ASN A 134 58.11 -37.06 -26.74
C ASN A 134 58.32 -35.65 -26.17
N TYR A 135 57.42 -35.23 -25.28
CA TYR A 135 57.55 -33.98 -24.55
C TYR A 135 58.69 -34.06 -23.52
N VAL A 136 59.64 -33.12 -23.58
CA VAL A 136 60.74 -33.00 -22.62
C VAL A 136 60.62 -31.68 -21.84
N PRO A 137 60.54 -31.71 -20.49
CA PRO A 137 60.41 -30.51 -19.67
C PRO A 137 61.73 -29.72 -19.59
N GLY A 138 61.67 -28.41 -19.85
CA GLY A 138 62.78 -27.49 -19.67
C GLY A 138 62.89 -26.94 -18.25
N VAL A 139 64.02 -26.31 -17.92
CA VAL A 139 64.31 -25.75 -16.58
C VAL A 139 63.29 -24.69 -16.15
N ALA A 140 62.82 -23.85 -17.08
CA ALA A 140 61.85 -22.79 -16.77
C ALA A 140 60.48 -23.34 -16.34
N ARG A 141 60.08 -24.53 -16.79
CA ARG A 141 58.82 -25.19 -16.37
C ARG A 141 58.84 -25.47 -14.87
N TYR A 142 59.95 -26.02 -14.38
CA TYR A 142 60.13 -26.33 -12.96
C TYR A 142 60.09 -25.05 -12.11
N PHE A 143 60.66 -23.94 -12.62
CA PHE A 143 60.58 -22.63 -12.00
C PHE A 143 59.13 -22.10 -11.94
N THR A 144 58.43 -22.02 -13.08
CA THR A 144 57.02 -21.56 -13.14
C THR A 144 56.12 -22.37 -12.20
N PHE A 145 56.24 -23.70 -12.21
CA PHE A 145 55.43 -24.57 -11.35
C PHE A 145 55.80 -24.42 -9.87
N GLY A 146 57.07 -24.17 -9.55
CA GLY A 146 57.51 -23.84 -8.20
C GLY A 146 56.91 -22.53 -7.67
N VAL A 147 56.83 -21.49 -8.51
CA VAL A 147 56.17 -20.23 -8.16
C VAL A 147 54.66 -20.44 -7.95
N MET A 148 53.99 -21.20 -8.84
CA MET A 148 52.57 -21.56 -8.67
C MET A 148 52.31 -22.32 -7.36
N PHE A 149 53.15 -23.32 -7.05
CA PHE A 149 53.06 -24.10 -5.81
C PHE A 149 53.15 -23.18 -4.57
N LEU A 150 54.12 -22.27 -4.54
CA LEU A 150 54.28 -21.31 -3.43
C LEU A 150 53.10 -20.33 -3.33
N MET A 151 52.54 -19.89 -4.47
CA MET A 151 51.35 -19.03 -4.49
C MET A 151 50.12 -19.75 -3.94
N PHE A 152 49.84 -20.99 -4.37
CA PHE A 152 48.73 -21.77 -3.83
C PHE A 152 48.93 -22.07 -2.34
N LEU A 153 50.13 -22.48 -1.92
CA LEU A 153 50.43 -22.81 -0.53
C LEU A 153 50.26 -21.59 0.40
N SER A 154 50.89 -20.45 0.06
CA SER A 154 50.80 -19.22 0.85
C SER A 154 49.37 -18.67 0.93
N THR A 155 48.61 -18.73 -0.17
CA THR A 155 47.19 -18.33 -0.19
C THR A 155 46.35 -19.24 0.70
N SER A 156 46.60 -20.55 0.68
CA SER A 156 45.86 -21.54 1.46
C SER A 156 46.11 -21.39 2.96
N ILE A 157 47.37 -21.20 3.36
CA ILE A 157 47.76 -20.94 4.75
C ILE A 157 47.11 -19.64 5.24
N HIS A 158 47.18 -18.56 4.45
CA HIS A 158 46.59 -17.26 4.80
C HIS A 158 45.06 -17.34 4.96
N ALA A 159 44.38 -17.99 4.01
CA ALA A 159 42.94 -18.22 4.08
C ALA A 159 42.55 -19.09 5.29
N TYR A 160 43.31 -20.15 5.60
CA TYR A 160 43.07 -20.98 6.78
C TYR A 160 43.18 -20.18 8.08
N ILE A 161 44.23 -19.36 8.23
CA ILE A 161 44.45 -18.48 9.39
C ILE A 161 43.31 -17.45 9.54
N ILE A 162 42.83 -16.85 8.44
CA ILE A 162 41.67 -15.95 8.48
C ILE A 162 40.39 -16.72 8.86
N SER A 163 40.22 -17.95 8.38
CA SER A 163 39.03 -18.78 8.68
C SER A 163 38.90 -19.11 10.18
N ALA A 164 40.01 -19.20 10.90
CA ALA A 164 40.01 -19.36 12.36
C ALA A 164 39.54 -18.11 13.11
N LYS A 165 39.69 -16.92 12.51
CA LYS A 165 39.38 -15.61 13.10
C LYS A 165 38.05 -15.00 12.62
N THR A 166 37.34 -15.67 11.72
CA THR A 166 36.09 -15.18 11.11
C THR A 166 34.90 -16.07 11.48
N THR A 167 33.69 -15.53 11.35
CA THR A 167 32.42 -16.22 11.63
C THR A 167 31.49 -16.15 10.41
N GLY A 168 30.40 -16.94 10.43
CA GLY A 168 29.39 -16.94 9.37
C GLY A 168 29.94 -17.17 7.96
N LYS A 169 29.42 -16.41 6.99
CA LYS A 169 29.76 -16.49 5.56
C LYS A 169 31.27 -16.34 5.28
N ALA A 170 31.94 -15.41 5.97
CA ALA A 170 33.38 -15.19 5.82
C ALA A 170 34.20 -16.41 6.26
N LYS A 171 33.77 -17.14 7.30
CA LYS A 171 34.43 -18.37 7.74
C LYS A 171 34.37 -19.45 6.68
N ILE A 172 33.17 -19.72 6.16
CA ILE A 172 32.95 -20.79 5.17
C ILE A 172 33.74 -20.48 3.89
N HIS A 173 33.65 -19.25 3.39
CA HIS A 173 34.43 -18.82 2.22
C HIS A 173 35.94 -19.07 2.40
N ASN A 174 36.53 -18.57 3.50
CA ASN A 174 37.97 -18.71 3.73
C ASN A 174 38.40 -20.17 3.94
N ARG A 175 37.55 -21.04 4.51
CA ARG A 175 37.82 -22.49 4.55
C ARG A 175 37.80 -23.10 3.15
N THR A 176 36.83 -22.75 2.32
CA THR A 176 36.71 -23.26 0.94
C THR A 176 37.90 -22.84 0.09
N VAL A 177 38.34 -21.59 0.18
CA VAL A 177 39.58 -21.11 -0.44
C VAL A 177 40.79 -21.90 0.07
N ALA A 178 40.92 -22.10 1.38
CA ALA A 178 42.03 -22.86 1.95
C ALA A 178 42.09 -24.31 1.45
N PHE A 179 40.97 -25.03 1.43
CA PHE A 179 40.92 -26.42 0.96
C PHE A 179 41.13 -26.53 -0.56
N SER A 180 40.53 -25.64 -1.36
CA SER A 180 40.70 -25.62 -2.82
C SER A 180 42.15 -25.30 -3.22
N GLY A 181 42.78 -24.31 -2.58
CA GLY A 181 44.19 -23.99 -2.79
C GLY A 181 45.14 -25.10 -2.30
N PHE A 182 44.82 -25.78 -1.20
CA PHE A 182 45.63 -26.90 -0.69
C PHE A 182 45.58 -28.11 -1.64
N ALA A 183 44.42 -28.42 -2.20
CA ALA A 183 44.28 -29.43 -3.25
C ALA A 183 45.11 -29.07 -4.50
N LEU A 184 45.05 -27.82 -4.96
CA LEU A 184 45.88 -27.31 -6.05
C LEU A 184 47.38 -27.38 -5.73
N THR A 185 47.78 -27.10 -4.48
CA THR A 185 49.18 -27.19 -4.01
C THR A 185 49.70 -28.63 -4.11
N ILE A 186 48.96 -29.59 -3.57
CA ILE A 186 49.34 -31.02 -3.60
C ILE A 186 49.45 -31.52 -5.04
N LEU A 187 48.46 -31.19 -5.88
CA LEU A 187 48.42 -31.71 -7.24
C LEU A 187 49.40 -30.99 -8.17
N MET A 188 49.76 -29.72 -7.90
CA MET A 188 50.87 -29.04 -8.57
C MET A 188 52.23 -29.67 -8.19
N PHE A 189 52.42 -30.13 -6.95
CA PHE A 189 53.62 -30.88 -6.57
C PHE A 189 53.74 -32.20 -7.36
N PHE A 190 52.64 -32.96 -7.47
CA PHE A 190 52.63 -34.17 -8.30
C PHE A 190 52.79 -33.88 -9.80
N GLN A 191 52.21 -32.79 -10.33
CA GLN A 191 52.43 -32.33 -11.71
C GLN A 191 53.90 -32.03 -12.01
N ASN A 192 54.63 -31.50 -11.03
CA ASN A 192 56.06 -31.19 -11.15
C ASN A 192 56.89 -32.47 -11.28
N LEU A 193 56.63 -33.47 -10.42
CA LEU A 193 57.29 -34.78 -10.42
C LEU A 193 56.92 -35.67 -11.62
N TYR A 194 55.65 -35.69 -12.00
CA TYR A 194 55.08 -36.62 -12.98
C TYR A 194 54.56 -35.86 -14.21
N THR A 195 55.49 -35.49 -15.08
CA THR A 195 55.26 -34.62 -16.24
C THR A 195 54.12 -35.05 -17.16
N HIS A 196 53.92 -36.35 -17.36
CA HIS A 196 52.96 -36.92 -18.33
C HIS A 196 51.58 -37.27 -17.73
N PHE A 197 51.21 -36.70 -16.58
CA PHE A 197 49.91 -36.91 -15.95
C PHE A 197 49.16 -35.57 -15.74
N PRO A 198 47.82 -35.52 -15.90
CA PRO A 198 47.04 -34.29 -15.81
C PRO A 198 46.65 -33.97 -14.35
N PHE A 199 47.62 -33.95 -13.44
CA PHE A 199 47.36 -33.70 -12.01
C PHE A 199 46.79 -32.30 -11.75
N TYR A 200 47.24 -31.27 -12.48
CA TYR A 200 46.70 -29.91 -12.36
C TYR A 200 45.22 -29.85 -12.77
N THR A 201 44.82 -30.57 -13.82
CA THR A 201 43.41 -30.76 -14.25
C THR A 201 42.54 -31.34 -13.14
N VAL A 202 43.03 -32.38 -12.45
CA VAL A 202 42.37 -32.95 -11.25
C VAL A 202 42.29 -31.91 -10.13
N GLY A 203 43.33 -31.08 -9.95
CA GLY A 203 43.35 -30.00 -8.97
C GLY A 203 42.31 -28.93 -9.24
N CYS A 204 42.17 -28.50 -10.50
CA CYS A 204 41.13 -27.59 -10.95
C CYS A 204 39.72 -28.17 -10.74
N LEU A 205 39.50 -29.47 -11.01
CA LEU A 205 38.23 -30.14 -10.76
C LEU A 205 37.85 -30.14 -9.26
N ILE A 206 38.79 -30.49 -8.38
CA ILE A 206 38.56 -30.49 -6.92
C ILE A 206 38.32 -29.05 -6.42
N ALA A 207 39.13 -28.09 -6.87
CA ALA A 207 39.00 -26.70 -6.48
C ALA A 207 37.66 -26.08 -6.90
N THR A 208 37.25 -26.27 -8.16
CA THR A 208 35.98 -25.78 -8.68
C THR A 208 34.78 -26.44 -8.00
N THR A 209 34.82 -27.75 -7.74
CA THR A 209 33.78 -28.47 -6.97
C THR A 209 33.64 -27.93 -5.55
N LEU A 210 34.75 -27.72 -4.82
CA LEU A 210 34.72 -27.16 -3.47
C LEU A 210 34.15 -25.73 -3.46
N ILE A 211 34.53 -24.89 -4.44
CA ILE A 211 34.02 -23.53 -4.57
C ILE A 211 32.53 -23.53 -4.93
N HIS A 212 32.08 -24.44 -5.79
CA HIS A 212 30.67 -24.58 -6.18
C HIS A 212 29.77 -24.83 -4.96
N VAL A 213 30.16 -25.77 -4.08
CA VAL A 213 29.41 -26.09 -2.85
C VAL A 213 29.23 -24.85 -1.95
N PHE A 214 30.25 -24.00 -1.83
CA PHE A 214 30.13 -22.75 -1.07
C PHE A 214 29.14 -21.76 -1.70
N ILE A 215 29.16 -21.61 -3.02
CA ILE A 215 28.26 -20.66 -3.71
C ILE A 215 26.82 -21.16 -3.64
N GLU A 216 26.58 -22.46 -3.80
CA GLU A 216 25.24 -23.04 -3.64
C GLU A 216 24.71 -22.91 -2.21
N GLU A 217 25.56 -23.11 -1.19
CA GLU A 217 25.19 -22.90 0.22
C GLU A 217 24.83 -21.44 0.50
N ASP A 218 25.51 -20.49 -0.14
CA ASP A 218 25.26 -19.05 -0.01
C ASP A 218 23.94 -18.63 -0.69
N GLU A 219 23.69 -19.06 -1.92
CA GLU A 219 22.40 -18.86 -2.63
C GLU A 219 21.24 -19.43 -1.79
N ARG A 220 21.40 -20.66 -1.26
CA ARG A 220 20.38 -21.33 -0.45
C ARG A 220 20.08 -20.58 0.85
N LYS A 221 21.08 -19.95 1.48
CA LYS A 221 20.89 -19.13 2.70
C LYS A 221 20.19 -17.80 2.42
N ILE A 222 20.50 -17.15 1.29
CA ILE A 222 19.80 -15.93 0.88
C ILE A 222 18.32 -16.24 0.65
N PHE A 223 18.02 -17.26 -0.15
CA PHE A 223 16.65 -17.70 -0.42
C PHE A 223 15.87 -18.06 0.85
N ASN A 224 16.48 -18.82 1.76
CA ASN A 224 15.84 -19.15 3.04
C ASN A 224 15.54 -17.91 3.89
N LYS A 225 16.46 -16.94 3.95
CA LYS A 225 16.25 -15.69 4.71
C LYS A 225 15.16 -14.81 4.09
N GLU A 226 15.09 -14.71 2.78
CA GLU A 226 14.01 -14.00 2.08
C GLU A 226 12.66 -14.67 2.36
N LYS A 227 12.61 -16.01 2.33
CA LYS A 227 11.42 -16.80 2.70
C LYS A 227 11.01 -16.60 4.17
N GLU A 228 11.94 -16.63 5.12
CA GLU A 228 11.67 -16.31 6.53
C GLU A 228 11.12 -14.88 6.68
N THR A 229 11.71 -13.91 5.99
CA THR A 229 11.25 -12.51 6.02
C THR A 229 9.82 -12.37 5.50
N TYR A 230 9.51 -13.03 4.37
CA TYR A 230 8.15 -13.07 3.82
C TYR A 230 7.16 -13.74 4.78
N ASN A 231 7.55 -14.88 5.37
CA ASN A 231 6.71 -15.59 6.34
C ASN A 231 6.40 -14.74 7.57
N HIS A 232 7.35 -13.96 8.09
CA HIS A 232 7.10 -13.04 9.20
C HIS A 232 6.10 -11.94 8.84
N ILE A 233 6.24 -11.32 7.66
CA ILE A 233 5.30 -10.30 7.17
C ILE A 233 3.90 -10.92 7.00
N ALA A 234 3.81 -12.10 6.38
CA ALA A 234 2.55 -12.81 6.19
C ALA A 234 1.87 -13.18 7.51
N ALA A 235 2.63 -13.66 8.50
CA ALA A 235 2.11 -13.99 9.82
C ALA A 235 1.54 -12.75 10.55
N SER A 236 2.28 -11.63 10.59
CA SER A 236 1.80 -10.40 11.24
C SER A 236 0.59 -9.77 10.55
N LEU A 237 0.42 -9.95 9.23
CA LEU A 237 -0.80 -9.53 8.53
C LEU A 237 -1.97 -10.52 8.75
N ALA A 238 -1.68 -11.80 9.00
CA ALA A 238 -2.70 -12.81 9.27
C ALA A 238 -3.33 -12.67 10.66
N GLU A 239 -2.63 -12.09 11.63
CA GLU A 239 -3.16 -11.81 13.00
C GLU A 239 -4.38 -10.87 13.01
N GLU A 240 -4.67 -10.14 11.93
CA GLU A 240 -5.89 -9.33 11.80
C GLU A 240 -7.16 -10.12 11.43
N PHE A 241 -7.03 -11.40 11.06
CA PHE A 241 -8.11 -12.24 10.56
C PHE A 241 -8.41 -13.41 11.50
N GLU A 242 -9.66 -13.85 11.59
CA GLU A 242 -10.05 -15.01 12.39
C GLU A 242 -9.76 -16.31 11.63
N ALA A 243 -10.00 -16.30 10.32
CA ALA A 243 -9.62 -17.33 9.37
C ALA A 243 -9.25 -16.76 7.98
N ILE A 244 -8.42 -17.51 7.26
CA ILE A 244 -8.00 -17.27 5.88
C ILE A 244 -8.20 -18.58 5.09
N TYR A 245 -8.86 -18.50 3.94
CA TYR A 245 -9.17 -19.62 3.05
C TYR A 245 -8.48 -19.42 1.70
N TYR A 246 -7.53 -20.30 1.35
CA TYR A 246 -6.89 -20.32 0.03
C TYR A 246 -7.58 -21.36 -0.86
N ILE A 247 -8.35 -20.90 -1.85
CA ILE A 247 -9.32 -21.71 -2.61
C ILE A 247 -8.90 -21.81 -4.07
N ASN A 248 -8.85 -23.02 -4.61
CA ASN A 248 -8.61 -23.28 -6.02
C ASN A 248 -9.88 -23.00 -6.85
N ILE A 249 -9.78 -22.11 -7.84
CA ILE A 249 -10.93 -21.61 -8.60
C ILE A 249 -11.60 -22.72 -9.39
N GLU A 250 -10.84 -23.61 -10.03
CA GLU A 250 -11.38 -24.67 -10.88
C GLU A 250 -12.08 -25.74 -10.06
N THR A 251 -11.38 -26.30 -9.07
CA THR A 251 -11.82 -27.49 -8.31
C THR A 251 -12.63 -27.16 -7.06
N GLY A 252 -12.71 -25.90 -6.64
CA GLY A 252 -13.36 -25.46 -5.42
C GLY A 252 -12.68 -25.89 -4.11
N LYS A 253 -11.62 -26.71 -4.19
CA LYS A 253 -10.86 -27.18 -3.04
C LYS A 253 -10.13 -26.05 -2.35
N TYR A 254 -10.17 -26.02 -1.03
CA TYR A 254 -9.55 -24.95 -0.24
C TYR A 254 -8.55 -25.46 0.80
N GLN A 255 -7.92 -24.51 1.49
CA GLN A 255 -7.10 -24.71 2.69
C GLN A 255 -7.43 -23.56 3.65
N GLU A 256 -7.71 -23.89 4.91
CA GLU A 256 -8.07 -22.92 5.96
C GLU A 256 -6.91 -22.72 6.94
N PHE A 257 -6.71 -21.47 7.38
CA PHE A 257 -5.70 -21.04 8.34
C PHE A 257 -6.37 -20.15 9.40
N SER A 258 -6.20 -20.43 10.70
CA SER A 258 -6.84 -19.68 11.81
C SER A 258 -5.83 -19.40 12.96
N THR A 259 -6.19 -18.56 13.93
CA THR A 259 -5.29 -17.75 14.80
C THR A 259 -4.89 -18.31 16.19
N SER A 260 -4.97 -19.63 16.50
CA SER A 260 -4.53 -20.25 17.81
C SER A 260 -3.73 -21.58 17.61
N GLU A 261 -2.48 -21.86 18.06
CA GLU A 261 -1.40 -21.20 18.86
C GLU A 261 0.03 -21.38 18.22
N GLN A 262 0.63 -20.27 17.71
CA GLN A 262 1.71 -20.08 16.70
C GLN A 262 1.75 -20.68 15.25
N TYR A 263 0.68 -21.07 14.56
CA TYR A 263 -0.70 -21.29 15.01
C TYR A 263 -1.13 -22.77 14.88
N ALA A 264 -0.53 -23.56 13.98
CA ALA A 264 -0.12 -24.95 14.28
C ALA A 264 0.99 -25.39 13.32
N SER A 265 2.23 -25.51 13.79
CA SER A 265 3.42 -25.69 12.96
C SER A 265 3.57 -27.10 12.35
N LEU A 266 2.87 -27.42 11.25
CA LEU A 266 3.10 -28.66 10.46
C LEU A 266 2.49 -28.58 9.04
N ASN A 267 2.95 -29.45 8.14
CA ASN A 267 2.49 -29.52 6.74
C ASN A 267 1.08 -30.15 6.60
N VAL A 268 0.05 -29.31 6.35
CA VAL A 268 -1.13 -29.60 5.47
C VAL A 268 -2.11 -30.70 5.96
N PRO A 269 -3.41 -30.73 5.55
CA PRO A 269 -4.45 -29.69 5.41
C PRO A 269 -5.58 -29.88 6.46
N THR A 270 -6.54 -28.95 6.56
CA THR A 270 -7.74 -29.13 7.41
C THR A 270 -9.01 -29.57 6.67
N THR A 271 -9.20 -29.23 5.39
CA THR A 271 -10.25 -29.84 4.52
C THR A 271 -9.90 -29.70 3.04
N LEU A 272 -10.11 -30.75 2.23
CA LEU A 272 -9.99 -30.74 0.76
C LEU A 272 -11.38 -30.77 0.08
N ASN A 273 -12.37 -30.19 0.76
CA ASN A 273 -13.78 -30.13 0.35
C ASN A 273 -14.02 -28.97 -0.64
N ASP A 274 -15.19 -28.97 -1.28
CA ASP A 274 -15.64 -27.85 -2.11
C ASP A 274 -16.10 -26.67 -1.23
N PHE A 275 -15.34 -25.58 -1.24
CA PHE A 275 -15.59 -24.37 -0.45
C PHE A 275 -17.01 -23.83 -0.67
N PHE A 276 -17.43 -23.71 -1.92
CA PHE A 276 -18.70 -23.07 -2.29
C PHE A 276 -19.92 -23.85 -1.75
N SER A 277 -19.89 -25.19 -1.85
CA SER A 277 -20.92 -26.06 -1.31
C SER A 277 -20.98 -26.03 0.21
N GLU A 278 -19.82 -26.10 0.87
CA GLU A 278 -19.73 -26.10 2.34
C GLU A 278 -20.14 -24.74 2.94
N THR A 279 -19.70 -23.63 2.33
CA THR A 279 -20.13 -22.27 2.71
C THR A 279 -21.64 -22.10 2.59
N LYS A 280 -22.28 -22.65 1.55
CA LYS A 280 -23.74 -22.57 1.37
C LYS A 280 -24.53 -23.29 2.48
N GLU A 281 -24.01 -24.39 3.02
CA GLU A 281 -24.58 -24.98 4.22
C GLU A 281 -24.32 -24.16 5.48
N ASN A 282 -23.11 -23.64 5.63
CA ASN A 282 -22.68 -22.89 6.80
C ASN A 282 -23.42 -21.55 6.92
N ILE A 283 -23.80 -20.90 5.82
CA ILE A 283 -24.63 -19.69 5.81
C ILE A 283 -25.94 -19.93 6.58
N LYS A 284 -26.64 -21.04 6.30
CA LYS A 284 -27.92 -21.36 6.94
C LYS A 284 -27.81 -21.68 8.43
N LYS A 285 -26.62 -22.12 8.88
CA LYS A 285 -26.33 -22.51 10.26
C LYS A 285 -25.85 -21.32 11.11
N PHE A 286 -25.03 -20.44 10.54
CA PHE A 286 -24.24 -19.46 11.30
C PHE A 286 -24.49 -17.99 10.92
N VAL A 287 -25.11 -17.67 9.78
CA VAL A 287 -25.43 -16.28 9.40
C VAL A 287 -26.75 -15.84 10.04
N HIS A 288 -26.80 -14.58 10.49
CA HIS A 288 -28.01 -13.97 11.04
C HIS A 288 -29.18 -14.05 10.02
N PRO A 289 -30.41 -14.42 10.43
CA PRO A 289 -31.53 -14.66 9.51
C PRO A 289 -31.71 -13.59 8.41
N ASP A 290 -31.80 -12.30 8.77
CA ASP A 290 -31.97 -11.21 7.78
C ASP A 290 -30.82 -11.09 6.76
N ASP A 291 -29.64 -11.63 7.06
CA ASP A 291 -28.42 -11.50 6.24
C ASP A 291 -28.19 -12.76 5.36
N GLN A 292 -28.99 -13.82 5.49
CA GLN A 292 -28.75 -15.12 4.84
C GLN A 292 -28.83 -15.06 3.31
N GLU A 293 -29.89 -14.46 2.75
CA GLU A 293 -30.04 -14.31 1.28
C GLU A 293 -28.91 -13.47 0.68
N PHE A 294 -28.51 -12.41 1.38
CA PHE A 294 -27.40 -11.55 0.98
C PHE A 294 -26.07 -12.32 1.00
N ALA A 295 -25.79 -13.09 2.06
CA ALA A 295 -24.60 -13.92 2.13
C ALA A 295 -24.57 -15.01 1.05
N GLU A 296 -25.69 -15.70 0.76
CA GLU A 296 -25.74 -16.69 -0.33
C GLU A 296 -25.39 -16.05 -1.69
N SER A 297 -25.81 -14.81 -1.94
CA SER A 297 -25.47 -14.10 -3.19
C SER A 297 -23.98 -13.73 -3.33
N LEU A 298 -23.27 -13.57 -2.21
CA LEU A 298 -21.89 -13.06 -2.19
C LEU A 298 -20.83 -14.17 -2.27
N PHE A 299 -21.15 -15.37 -1.78
CA PHE A 299 -20.28 -16.55 -1.87
C PHE A 299 -20.55 -17.43 -3.11
N ASP A 300 -21.38 -16.97 -4.03
CA ASP A 300 -21.51 -17.60 -5.34
C ASP A 300 -20.21 -17.44 -6.16
N LYS A 301 -19.73 -18.53 -6.76
CA LYS A 301 -18.45 -18.59 -7.49
C LYS A 301 -18.39 -17.61 -8.65
N GLU A 302 -19.46 -17.50 -9.45
CA GLU A 302 -19.48 -16.58 -10.60
C GLU A 302 -19.46 -15.13 -10.13
N THR A 303 -20.24 -14.82 -9.10
CA THR A 303 -20.31 -13.50 -8.46
C THR A 303 -18.97 -13.10 -7.86
N MET A 304 -18.28 -14.01 -7.16
CA MET A 304 -16.96 -13.76 -6.59
C MET A 304 -15.91 -13.47 -7.67
N LEU A 305 -15.90 -14.24 -8.77
CA LEU A 305 -14.96 -14.04 -9.88
C LEU A 305 -15.22 -12.74 -10.64
N LYS A 306 -16.49 -12.41 -10.90
CA LYS A 306 -16.92 -11.16 -11.54
C LYS A 306 -16.50 -9.93 -10.73
N ASN A 307 -16.59 -9.99 -9.40
CA ASN A 307 -16.14 -8.91 -8.52
C ASN A 307 -14.61 -8.71 -8.52
N LEU A 308 -13.83 -9.72 -8.94
CA LEU A 308 -12.37 -9.68 -9.09
C LEU A 308 -11.90 -9.36 -10.52
N GLU A 309 -12.79 -9.28 -11.51
CA GLU A 309 -12.41 -9.10 -12.93
C GLU A 309 -11.62 -7.80 -13.17
N TYR A 310 -11.94 -6.75 -12.42
CA TYR A 310 -11.32 -5.43 -12.51
C TYR A 310 -10.68 -4.94 -11.19
N LYS A 311 -10.55 -5.80 -10.18
CA LYS A 311 -10.08 -5.43 -8.83
C LYS A 311 -9.16 -6.49 -8.24
N SER A 312 -8.10 -6.06 -7.56
CA SER A 312 -7.22 -6.96 -6.80
C SER A 312 -7.92 -7.63 -5.62
N SER A 313 -8.87 -6.91 -5.00
CA SER A 313 -9.72 -7.41 -3.92
C SER A 313 -11.03 -6.64 -3.79
N TYR A 314 -11.97 -7.20 -3.03
CA TYR A 314 -13.17 -6.52 -2.55
C TYR A 314 -13.58 -7.08 -1.19
N SER A 315 -14.36 -6.30 -0.42
CA SER A 315 -14.83 -6.70 0.91
C SER A 315 -16.34 -6.50 1.06
N PHE A 316 -16.96 -7.34 1.89
CA PHE A 316 -18.36 -7.26 2.26
C PHE A 316 -18.55 -7.60 3.75
N LYS A 317 -19.63 -7.10 4.36
CA LYS A 317 -19.86 -7.22 5.81
C LYS A 317 -21.27 -7.72 6.10
N TYR A 318 -21.40 -8.68 7.00
CA TYR A 318 -22.69 -9.20 7.50
C TYR A 318 -22.53 -9.78 8.91
N ARG A 319 -23.62 -10.22 9.54
CA ARG A 319 -23.64 -10.73 10.92
C ARG A 319 -23.53 -12.25 11.00
N LEU A 320 -22.57 -12.75 11.78
CA LEU A 320 -22.50 -14.15 12.22
C LEU A 320 -23.07 -14.32 13.64
N MET A 321 -23.68 -15.47 13.90
CA MET A 321 -24.29 -15.84 15.17
C MET A 321 -23.30 -16.56 16.10
N ILE A 322 -22.38 -15.80 16.69
CA ILE A 322 -21.35 -16.33 17.59
C ILE A 322 -21.91 -16.50 19.01
N LYS A 323 -21.93 -17.74 19.51
CA LYS A 323 -22.47 -18.09 20.86
C LYS A 323 -23.89 -17.53 21.10
N GLY A 324 -24.71 -17.54 20.06
CA GLY A 324 -26.10 -17.04 20.09
C GLY A 324 -26.25 -15.52 20.01
N LYS A 325 -25.18 -14.75 19.78
CA LYS A 325 -25.22 -13.29 19.61
C LYS A 325 -24.74 -12.88 18.21
N PRO A 326 -25.37 -11.90 17.54
CA PRO A 326 -24.87 -11.36 16.28
C PRO A 326 -23.58 -10.56 16.51
N ARG A 327 -22.50 -10.96 15.83
CA ARG A 327 -21.26 -10.18 15.67
C ARG A 327 -21.05 -9.87 14.19
N TYR A 328 -20.50 -8.70 13.88
CA TYR A 328 -20.27 -8.30 12.50
C TYR A 328 -18.91 -8.81 12.02
N PHE A 329 -18.89 -9.49 10.90
CA PHE A 329 -17.68 -9.96 10.24
C PHE A 329 -17.50 -9.26 8.90
N SER A 330 -16.25 -8.96 8.56
CA SER A 330 -15.83 -8.40 7.29
C SER A 330 -15.07 -9.47 6.52
N PHE A 331 -15.63 -9.91 5.40
CA PHE A 331 -15.03 -10.88 4.49
C PHE A 331 -14.35 -10.11 3.37
N THR A 332 -13.07 -10.40 3.13
CA THR A 332 -12.29 -9.79 2.06
C THR A 332 -11.77 -10.86 1.13
N VAL A 333 -12.02 -10.70 -0.16
CA VAL A 333 -11.63 -11.66 -1.18
C VAL A 333 -10.53 -11.05 -2.03
N PHE A 334 -9.42 -11.75 -2.20
CA PHE A 334 -8.27 -11.37 -3.02
C PHE A 334 -8.09 -12.38 -4.16
N ARG A 335 -7.55 -11.94 -5.29
CA ARG A 335 -7.01 -12.85 -6.31
C ARG A 335 -5.55 -13.18 -6.00
N ALA A 336 -5.18 -14.46 -6.00
CA ALA A 336 -3.80 -14.89 -5.84
C ALA A 336 -2.99 -14.61 -7.12
N GLY A 337 -1.68 -14.38 -6.98
CA GLY A 337 -0.79 -14.03 -8.09
C GLY A 337 -0.59 -15.13 -9.14
N ASP A 338 -1.04 -16.36 -8.86
CA ASP A 338 -1.03 -17.50 -9.79
C ASP A 338 -2.22 -17.49 -10.77
N ASN A 339 -3.24 -16.63 -10.56
CA ASN A 339 -4.53 -16.60 -11.26
C ASN A 339 -5.37 -17.91 -11.19
N GLN A 340 -4.94 -18.91 -10.42
CA GLN A 340 -5.64 -20.18 -10.22
C GLN A 340 -6.35 -20.24 -8.87
N HIS A 341 -5.98 -19.38 -7.92
CA HIS A 341 -6.55 -19.35 -6.58
C HIS A 341 -7.13 -17.98 -6.21
N ILE A 342 -8.08 -18.00 -5.28
CA ILE A 342 -8.57 -16.84 -4.55
C ILE A 342 -8.26 -17.03 -3.06
N VAL A 343 -8.07 -15.93 -2.34
CA VAL A 343 -7.94 -15.91 -0.88
C VAL A 343 -9.18 -15.23 -0.32
N VAL A 344 -9.87 -15.85 0.63
CA VAL A 344 -10.93 -15.21 1.42
C VAL A 344 -10.40 -15.05 2.84
N CYS A 345 -10.45 -13.87 3.42
CA CYS A 345 -10.12 -13.64 4.83
C CYS A 345 -11.34 -13.10 5.55
N ASP A 346 -11.64 -13.59 6.75
CA ASP A 346 -12.69 -13.04 7.61
C ASP A 346 -12.09 -12.32 8.83
N LYS A 347 -12.72 -11.23 9.24
CA LYS A 347 -12.28 -10.37 10.34
C LYS A 347 -13.47 -9.97 11.19
N ASP A 348 -13.41 -10.19 12.50
CA ASP A 348 -14.40 -9.63 13.42
C ASP A 348 -14.24 -8.10 13.47
N VAL A 349 -15.28 -7.39 13.02
CA VAL A 349 -15.35 -5.93 12.97
C VAL A 349 -16.52 -5.41 13.84
N HIS A 350 -17.02 -6.23 14.76
CA HIS A 350 -18.14 -5.86 15.63
C HIS A 350 -17.82 -4.64 16.48
N ASP A 351 -16.62 -4.60 17.07
CA ASP A 351 -16.22 -3.53 17.98
C ASP A 351 -15.93 -2.23 17.20
N GLU A 352 -15.41 -2.32 15.97
CA GLU A 352 -15.27 -1.19 15.04
C GLU A 352 -16.64 -0.58 14.67
N ILE A 353 -17.59 -1.42 14.21
CA ILE A 353 -18.92 -0.98 13.75
C ILE A 353 -19.79 -0.46 14.90
N THR A 354 -19.69 -1.06 16.08
CA THR A 354 -20.43 -0.57 17.26
C THR A 354 -19.88 0.78 17.74
N ALA A 355 -18.56 0.99 17.70
CA ALA A 355 -17.97 2.30 17.97
C ALA A 355 -18.36 3.36 16.93
N GLU A 356 -18.32 3.03 15.64
CA GLU A 356 -18.71 3.93 14.54
C GLU A 356 -20.20 4.33 14.63
N SER A 357 -21.10 3.35 14.78
CA SER A 357 -22.54 3.61 14.89
C SER A 357 -22.89 4.40 16.16
N ALA A 358 -22.21 4.17 17.29
CA ALA A 358 -22.35 4.99 18.49
C ALA A 358 -21.89 6.45 18.25
N ARG A 359 -20.78 6.65 17.54
CA ARG A 359 -20.28 7.98 17.16
C ARG A 359 -21.24 8.72 16.24
N LEU A 360 -21.77 8.04 15.21
CA LEU A 360 -22.75 8.60 14.28
C LEU A 360 -24.07 8.97 14.99
N LYS A 361 -24.53 8.12 15.92
CA LYS A 361 -25.70 8.43 16.76
C LYS A 361 -25.46 9.68 17.59
N LYS A 362 -24.32 9.77 18.30
CA LYS A 362 -23.95 10.95 19.09
C LYS A 362 -23.90 12.22 18.24
N GLN A 363 -23.29 12.17 17.05
CA GLN A 363 -23.25 13.31 16.12
C GLN A 363 -24.65 13.74 15.68
N LYS A 364 -25.53 12.78 15.33
CA LYS A 364 -26.92 13.06 14.94
C LYS A 364 -27.73 13.69 16.09
N ASP A 365 -27.51 13.25 17.31
CA ASP A 365 -28.19 13.79 18.49
C ASP A 365 -27.64 15.18 18.88
N SER A 366 -26.33 15.44 18.75
CA SER A 366 -25.75 16.79 18.88
C SER A 366 -26.28 17.76 17.81
N LEU A 367 -26.43 17.31 16.55
CA LEU A 367 -27.02 18.13 15.48
C LEU A 367 -28.49 18.46 15.74
N LYS A 368 -29.27 17.52 16.29
CA LYS A 368 -30.64 17.80 16.75
C LYS A 368 -30.66 18.82 17.89
N ALA A 369 -29.81 18.64 18.91
CA ALA A 369 -29.74 19.55 20.05
C ALA A 369 -29.41 20.99 19.60
N LEU A 370 -28.39 21.17 18.77
CA LEU A 370 -28.02 22.47 18.20
C LEU A 370 -29.15 23.08 17.35
N LYS A 371 -29.91 22.26 16.61
CA LYS A 371 -31.10 22.74 15.88
C LYS A 371 -32.18 23.23 16.84
N THR A 372 -32.49 22.48 17.89
CA THR A 372 -33.48 22.86 18.91
C THR A 372 -33.07 24.14 19.64
N GLU A 373 -31.80 24.26 20.05
CA GLU A 373 -31.23 25.45 20.69
C GLU A 373 -31.38 26.69 19.79
N LYS A 374 -31.02 26.58 18.50
CA LYS A 374 -31.23 27.67 17.53
C LYS A 374 -32.71 28.04 17.35
N GLU A 375 -33.62 27.08 17.31
CA GLU A 375 -35.05 27.36 17.19
C GLU A 375 -35.66 27.99 18.45
N LEU A 376 -35.10 27.73 19.64
CA LEU A 376 -35.47 28.43 20.87
C LEU A 376 -34.91 29.86 20.90
N ALA A 377 -33.63 30.04 20.57
CA ALA A 377 -32.99 31.37 20.47
C ALA A 377 -33.58 32.28 19.38
N ARG A 378 -34.41 31.72 18.49
CA ARG A 378 -35.16 32.42 17.44
C ARG A 378 -36.58 32.83 17.84
N ARG A 379 -37.02 32.54 19.07
CA ARG A 379 -38.35 32.94 19.57
C ARG A 379 -38.28 34.13 20.51
N ASP A 380 -39.38 34.86 20.58
CA ASP A 380 -39.62 35.90 21.58
C ASP A 380 -40.12 35.23 22.87
N GLU A 381 -39.55 35.59 24.02
CA GLU A 381 -39.81 34.92 25.30
C GLU A 381 -41.23 35.19 25.82
N LEU A 382 -41.81 36.37 25.52
CA LEU A 382 -43.13 36.77 26.01
C LEU A 382 -44.27 36.16 25.19
N THR A 383 -44.12 36.14 23.86
CA THR A 383 -45.18 35.81 22.91
C THR A 383 -45.00 34.47 22.21
N GLY A 384 -43.81 33.88 22.25
CA GLY A 384 -43.48 32.59 21.64
C GLY A 384 -43.40 32.60 20.10
N VAL A 385 -43.76 33.70 19.41
CA VAL A 385 -43.52 33.84 17.96
C VAL A 385 -42.03 34.06 17.67
N LYS A 386 -41.65 34.22 16.41
CA LYS A 386 -40.24 34.45 16.05
C LYS A 386 -39.77 35.83 16.52
N ASN A 387 -38.50 35.98 16.89
CA ASN A 387 -37.94 37.26 17.35
C ASN A 387 -37.28 38.06 16.21
N LYS A 388 -36.77 39.25 16.55
CA LYS A 388 -36.05 40.14 15.64
C LYS A 388 -34.88 39.46 14.91
N THR A 389 -34.11 38.61 15.60
CA THR A 389 -32.99 37.87 14.99
C THR A 389 -33.48 36.94 13.88
N ALA A 390 -34.55 36.19 14.12
CA ALA A 390 -35.16 35.32 13.13
C ALA A 390 -35.78 36.10 11.94
N TYR A 391 -36.27 37.33 12.17
CA TYR A 391 -36.71 38.22 11.10
C TYR A 391 -35.53 38.68 10.23
N MET A 392 -34.43 39.12 10.84
CA MET A 392 -33.23 39.53 10.11
C MET A 392 -32.64 38.39 9.26
N GLU A 393 -32.57 37.17 9.81
CA GLU A 393 -32.15 35.98 9.04
C GLU A 393 -33.05 35.73 7.82
N LEU A 394 -34.38 35.86 7.97
CA LEU A 394 -35.31 35.74 6.85
C LEU A 394 -35.11 36.87 5.84
N ALA A 395 -34.99 38.12 6.29
CA ALA A 395 -34.80 39.28 5.43
C ALA A 395 -33.53 39.16 4.59
N SER A 396 -32.39 38.77 5.20
CA SER A 396 -31.15 38.50 4.46
C SER A 396 -31.30 37.33 3.47
N SER A 397 -32.02 36.27 3.83
CA SER A 397 -32.30 35.16 2.91
C SER A 397 -33.21 35.55 1.75
N VAL A 398 -34.13 36.50 1.94
CA VAL A 398 -35.01 37.00 0.89
C VAL A 398 -34.26 37.99 0.00
N GLN A 399 -33.44 38.88 0.58
CA GLN A 399 -32.57 39.80 -0.18
C GLN A 399 -31.66 39.02 -1.13
N GLY A 400 -30.99 37.98 -0.65
CA GLY A 400 -30.16 37.13 -1.49
C GLY A 400 -30.91 36.44 -2.64
N ASN A 401 -32.23 36.28 -2.56
CA ASN A 401 -33.02 35.80 -3.70
C ASN A 401 -33.35 36.91 -4.71
N ILE A 402 -33.60 38.14 -4.22
CA ILE A 402 -33.80 39.34 -5.06
C ILE A 402 -32.50 39.63 -5.85
N ASP A 403 -31.36 39.63 -5.16
CA ASP A 403 -30.03 39.88 -5.75
C ASP A 403 -29.66 38.87 -6.86
N ASN A 404 -30.22 37.65 -6.81
CA ASN A 404 -30.02 36.59 -7.78
C ASN A 404 -31.10 36.54 -8.88
N GLY A 405 -32.01 37.52 -8.95
CA GLY A 405 -33.04 37.59 -10.01
C GLY A 405 -34.08 36.46 -9.96
N LEU A 406 -34.45 36.00 -8.76
CA LEU A 406 -35.48 34.97 -8.58
C LEU A 406 -36.90 35.58 -8.63
N ASP A 407 -37.21 36.23 -9.75
CA ASP A 407 -38.39 37.09 -9.97
C ASP A 407 -39.75 36.39 -9.80
N TYR A 408 -39.77 35.05 -9.75
CA TYR A 408 -40.96 34.24 -9.49
C TYR A 408 -41.38 34.23 -8.00
N LEU A 409 -40.64 34.88 -7.11
CA LEU A 409 -40.94 34.93 -5.68
C LEU A 409 -42.07 35.90 -5.35
N THR A 410 -43.27 35.36 -5.16
CA THR A 410 -44.42 36.11 -4.67
C THR A 410 -44.49 36.11 -3.14
N PHE A 411 -44.32 37.28 -2.53
CA PHE A 411 -44.46 37.49 -1.08
C PHE A 411 -44.95 38.91 -0.76
N ALA A 412 -45.45 39.09 0.47
CA ALA A 412 -45.80 40.38 1.03
C ALA A 412 -45.33 40.50 2.48
N LEU A 413 -45.01 41.72 2.91
CA LEU A 413 -44.79 42.06 4.31
C LEU A 413 -46.03 42.74 4.87
N VAL A 414 -46.43 42.32 6.07
CA VAL A 414 -47.38 43.03 6.92
C VAL A 414 -46.61 43.59 8.10
N VAL A 415 -46.69 44.89 8.33
CA VAL A 415 -46.14 45.56 9.53
C VAL A 415 -47.31 45.89 10.45
N CYS A 416 -47.16 45.53 11.73
CA CYS A 416 -48.17 45.66 12.77
C CYS A 416 -47.60 46.37 14.00
N ASP A 417 -48.41 47.17 14.66
CA ASP A 417 -48.02 47.96 15.84
C ASP A 417 -49.18 47.97 16.84
N ILE A 418 -48.92 47.62 18.11
CA ILE A 418 -49.93 47.59 19.17
C ILE A 418 -50.27 49.01 19.65
N ASN A 419 -51.53 49.40 19.46
CA ASN A 419 -52.00 50.70 19.96
C ASN A 419 -52.23 50.68 21.47
N ASN A 420 -51.93 51.84 22.08
CA ASN A 420 -52.22 52.20 23.47
C ASN A 420 -51.53 51.32 24.54
N LEU A 421 -50.53 50.52 24.16
CA LEU A 421 -49.75 49.70 25.10
C LEU A 421 -49.15 50.52 26.26
N LYS A 422 -48.70 51.75 26.00
CA LYS A 422 -48.21 52.65 27.05
C LYS A 422 -49.32 53.03 28.05
N GLU A 423 -50.54 53.29 27.60
CA GLU A 423 -51.66 53.64 28.47
C GLU A 423 -52.03 52.45 29.37
N VAL A 424 -52.04 51.22 28.82
CA VAL A 424 -52.25 49.99 29.60
C VAL A 424 -51.13 49.81 30.64
N ASN A 425 -49.87 50.02 30.26
CA ASN A 425 -48.73 49.96 31.19
C ASN A 425 -48.83 51.00 32.32
N ASP A 426 -49.18 52.24 31.98
CA ASP A 426 -49.23 53.37 32.93
C ASP A 426 -50.45 53.28 33.88
N LEU A 427 -51.56 52.65 33.46
CA LEU A 427 -52.80 52.51 34.23
C LEU A 427 -52.90 51.18 35.01
N GLU A 428 -52.49 50.07 34.41
CA GLU A 428 -52.71 48.70 34.94
C GLU A 428 -51.39 47.96 35.26
N GLY A 429 -50.25 48.58 34.93
CA GLY A 429 -48.91 48.06 35.20
C GLY A 429 -48.39 47.10 34.13
N HIS A 430 -47.06 46.91 34.12
CA HIS A 430 -46.37 46.14 33.07
C HIS A 430 -46.90 44.72 32.84
N ARG A 431 -47.38 44.03 33.88
CA ARG A 431 -47.95 42.69 33.74
C ARG A 431 -49.26 42.69 32.92
N ALA A 432 -50.05 43.76 32.97
CA ALA A 432 -51.24 43.90 32.13
C ALA A 432 -50.86 44.20 30.67
N GLY A 433 -49.83 45.05 30.48
CA GLY A 433 -49.23 45.28 29.16
C GLY A 433 -48.69 44.00 28.52
N ASP A 434 -48.00 43.16 29.30
CA ASP A 434 -47.47 41.86 28.85
C ASP A 434 -48.58 40.89 28.38
N GLU A 435 -49.70 40.80 29.09
CA GLU A 435 -50.85 40.00 28.65
C GLU A 435 -51.53 40.62 27.42
N TYR A 436 -51.67 41.95 27.35
CA TYR A 436 -52.22 42.64 26.18
C TYR A 436 -51.36 42.44 24.92
N ILE A 437 -50.04 42.37 25.06
CA ILE A 437 -49.12 41.99 23.97
C ILE A 437 -49.38 40.55 23.51
N LYS A 438 -49.60 39.61 24.42
CA LYS A 438 -49.97 38.22 24.07
C LYS A 438 -51.32 38.14 23.37
N GLU A 439 -52.33 38.89 23.83
CA GLU A 439 -53.65 38.96 23.18
C GLU A 439 -53.54 39.49 21.75
N CYS A 440 -52.82 40.60 21.54
CA CYS A 440 -52.54 41.16 20.22
C CYS A 440 -51.75 40.17 19.34
N CYS A 441 -50.75 39.48 19.89
CA CYS A 441 -49.97 38.49 19.16
C CYS A 441 -50.81 37.27 18.74
N ASN A 442 -51.65 36.75 19.64
CA ASN A 442 -52.59 35.66 19.36
C ASN A 442 -53.59 36.05 18.27
N PHE A 443 -54.08 37.29 18.27
CA PHE A 443 -54.93 37.84 17.21
C PHE A 443 -54.20 37.88 15.86
N ILE A 444 -52.97 38.41 15.80
CA ILE A 444 -52.15 38.44 14.57
C ILE A 444 -51.92 37.02 14.05
N CYS A 445 -51.54 36.07 14.91
CA CYS A 445 -51.33 34.67 14.53
C CYS A 445 -52.62 33.97 14.08
N GLY A 446 -53.77 34.32 14.66
CA GLY A 446 -55.07 33.78 14.29
C GLY A 446 -55.57 34.25 12.93
N VAL A 447 -55.20 35.46 12.49
CA VAL A 447 -55.49 35.95 11.14
C VAL A 447 -54.51 35.38 10.11
N PHE A 448 -53.20 35.36 10.42
CA PHE A 448 -52.15 34.94 9.49
C PHE A 448 -51.61 33.53 9.79
N ALA A 449 -52.53 32.56 9.93
CA ALA A 449 -52.26 31.24 10.51
C ALA A 449 -51.26 30.36 9.72
N HIS A 450 -50.98 30.65 8.44
CA HIS A 450 -50.02 29.89 7.63
C HIS A 450 -48.74 30.67 7.31
N SER A 451 -48.56 31.85 7.92
CA SER A 451 -47.41 32.74 7.71
C SER A 451 -46.60 32.92 8.98
N PRO A 452 -45.25 32.98 8.92
CA PRO A 452 -44.44 33.26 10.09
C PRO A 452 -44.65 34.70 10.57
N VAL A 453 -45.12 34.82 11.82
CA VAL A 453 -45.17 36.07 12.58
C VAL A 453 -43.86 36.27 13.35
N PHE A 454 -43.39 37.50 13.37
CA PHE A 454 -42.18 37.95 14.06
C PHE A 454 -42.51 39.13 14.98
N ARG A 455 -41.90 39.19 16.16
CA ARG A 455 -41.86 40.39 17.01
C ARG A 455 -40.50 41.05 16.85
N ILE A 456 -40.48 42.29 16.36
CA ILE A 456 -39.24 43.02 15.99
C ILE A 456 -38.91 44.18 16.92
N GLY A 457 -39.88 44.59 17.74
CA GLY A 457 -39.80 45.66 18.74
C GLY A 457 -40.66 45.31 19.97
N GLY A 458 -40.95 46.29 20.83
CA GLY A 458 -41.77 46.07 22.02
C GLY A 458 -43.23 45.79 21.67
N ASP A 459 -43.81 46.67 20.87
CA ASP A 459 -45.16 46.69 20.32
C ASP A 459 -45.22 46.33 18.82
N GLU A 460 -44.07 46.20 18.16
CA GLU A 460 -43.95 46.00 16.70
C GLU A 460 -43.85 44.52 16.29
N PHE A 461 -44.68 44.13 15.33
CA PHE A 461 -44.71 42.80 14.72
C PHE A 461 -44.61 42.86 13.19
N VAL A 462 -44.06 41.82 12.58
CA VAL A 462 -43.99 41.64 11.13
C VAL A 462 -44.55 40.27 10.77
N VAL A 463 -45.31 40.18 9.68
CA VAL A 463 -45.72 38.92 9.08
C VAL A 463 -45.19 38.83 7.66
N PHE A 464 -44.53 37.72 7.33
CA PHE A 464 -44.06 37.44 5.97
C PHE A 464 -45.05 36.49 5.28
N LEU A 465 -45.91 37.04 4.42
CA LEU A 465 -46.94 36.28 3.70
C LEU A 465 -46.35 35.57 2.49
N ARG A 466 -46.58 34.26 2.39
CA ARG A 466 -46.20 33.43 1.23
C ARG A 466 -47.19 32.28 1.04
N GLY A 467 -47.30 31.75 -0.18
CA GLY A 467 -48.19 30.62 -0.47
C GLY A 467 -49.66 31.00 -0.27
N ASN A 468 -50.42 30.18 0.46
CA ASN A 468 -51.86 30.34 0.62
C ASN A 468 -52.26 31.73 1.15
N ASP A 469 -51.65 32.18 2.26
CA ASP A 469 -51.96 33.49 2.86
C ASP A 469 -51.62 34.67 1.94
N PHE A 470 -50.63 34.50 1.04
CA PHE A 470 -50.33 35.50 0.01
C PHE A 470 -51.41 35.54 -1.08
N SER A 471 -51.96 34.38 -1.46
CA SER A 471 -53.06 34.28 -2.43
C SER A 471 -54.37 34.92 -1.94
N ILE A 472 -54.58 35.00 -0.62
CA ILE A 472 -55.78 35.61 0.01
C ILE A 472 -55.47 36.87 0.85
N LYS A 473 -54.28 37.47 0.68
CA LYS A 473 -53.75 38.55 1.53
C LYS A 473 -54.68 39.75 1.66
N GLU A 474 -55.36 40.16 0.59
CA GLU A 474 -56.32 41.27 0.61
C GLU A 474 -57.47 40.97 1.59
N ALA A 475 -58.07 39.78 1.50
CA ALA A 475 -59.17 39.37 2.37
C ALA A 475 -58.72 39.19 3.84
N LEU A 476 -57.48 38.73 4.08
CA LEU A 476 -56.93 38.65 5.44
C LEU A 476 -56.72 40.04 6.05
N VAL A 477 -56.21 41.01 5.29
CA VAL A 477 -56.02 42.40 5.76
C VAL A 477 -57.37 43.10 5.97
N GLU A 478 -58.36 42.87 5.11
CA GLU A 478 -59.72 43.39 5.32
C GLU A 478 -60.38 42.82 6.58
N LYS A 479 -60.26 41.49 6.80
CA LYS A 479 -60.72 40.84 8.03
C LYS A 479 -60.04 41.44 9.26
N PHE A 480 -58.71 41.56 9.24
CA PHE A 480 -57.92 42.15 10.33
C PHE A 480 -58.41 43.56 10.66
N LYS A 481 -58.50 44.44 9.66
CA LYS A 481 -58.95 45.83 9.83
C LYS A 481 -60.37 45.91 10.40
N LYS A 482 -61.28 45.07 9.91
CA LYS A 482 -62.67 45.04 10.40
C LYS A 482 -62.75 44.62 11.87
N GLU A 483 -62.03 43.57 12.27
CA GLU A 483 -62.02 43.08 13.65
C GLU A 483 -61.35 44.10 14.60
N ILE A 484 -60.24 44.74 14.20
CA ILE A 484 -59.61 45.81 14.98
C ILE A 484 -60.51 47.05 15.12
N THR A 485 -61.21 47.49 14.07
CA THR A 485 -62.12 48.64 14.16
C THR A 485 -63.25 48.36 15.14
N ASN A 486 -63.86 47.17 15.09
CA ASN A 486 -64.89 46.75 16.04
C ASN A 486 -64.37 46.76 17.49
N ASN A 487 -63.16 46.25 17.74
CA ASN A 487 -62.54 46.25 19.07
C ASN A 487 -62.27 47.68 19.57
N ALA A 488 -61.82 48.57 18.68
CA ALA A 488 -61.55 49.98 18.99
C ALA A 488 -62.82 50.76 19.34
N GLU A 489 -63.91 50.57 18.58
CA GLU A 489 -65.22 51.18 18.84
C GLU A 489 -65.85 50.63 20.14
N ALA A 490 -65.77 49.32 20.38
CA ALA A 490 -66.28 48.68 21.58
C ALA A 490 -65.40 48.92 22.84
N LYS A 491 -64.23 49.57 22.69
CA LYS A 491 -63.18 49.72 23.72
C LYS A 491 -62.85 48.39 24.42
N LYS A 492 -62.82 47.28 23.66
CA LYS A 492 -62.66 45.92 24.19
C LYS A 492 -61.90 45.03 23.20
N GLY A 493 -60.88 44.33 23.70
CA GLY A 493 -60.05 43.43 22.90
C GLY A 493 -58.85 44.14 22.24
N PRO A 494 -58.02 43.40 21.49
CA PRO A 494 -56.77 43.92 20.93
C PRO A 494 -57.01 45.00 19.88
N VAL A 495 -56.23 46.08 19.93
CA VAL A 495 -56.20 47.14 18.92
C VAL A 495 -54.79 47.27 18.34
N VAL A 496 -54.64 46.89 17.06
CA VAL A 496 -53.34 46.81 16.37
C VAL A 496 -53.43 47.55 15.04
N ALA A 497 -52.55 48.53 14.83
CA ALA A 497 -52.40 49.19 13.53
C ALA A 497 -51.75 48.24 12.53
N ILE A 498 -52.16 48.26 11.27
CA ILE A 498 -51.70 47.34 10.22
C ILE A 498 -51.47 48.03 8.87
N GLY A 499 -50.32 47.72 8.26
CA GLY A 499 -49.99 48.07 6.87
C GLY A 499 -49.43 46.85 6.14
N MET A 500 -49.74 46.72 4.84
CA MET A 500 -49.28 45.60 4.02
C MET A 500 -48.68 46.13 2.72
N SER A 501 -47.54 45.57 2.33
CA SER A 501 -46.86 45.84 1.07
C SER A 501 -46.51 44.52 0.38
N THR A 502 -46.88 44.39 -0.89
CA THR A 502 -46.46 43.27 -1.75
C THR A 502 -45.14 43.61 -2.44
N TYR A 503 -44.29 42.60 -2.62
CA TYR A 503 -43.05 42.72 -3.42
C TYR A 503 -43.36 42.93 -4.90
N LYS A 504 -42.63 43.86 -5.52
CA LYS A 504 -42.75 44.25 -6.92
C LYS A 504 -41.36 44.15 -7.57
N PRO A 505 -41.08 43.09 -8.35
CA PRO A 505 -39.79 42.91 -9.01
C PRO A 505 -39.34 44.10 -9.87
N GLU A 506 -40.29 44.84 -10.43
CA GLU A 506 -40.04 46.01 -11.29
C GLU A 506 -39.61 47.29 -10.53
N SER A 507 -39.84 47.37 -9.21
CA SER A 507 -39.62 48.61 -8.43
C SER A 507 -38.87 48.44 -7.11
N ASP A 508 -38.79 47.23 -6.57
CA ASP A 508 -38.21 46.96 -5.27
C ASP A 508 -36.83 46.31 -5.42
N VAL A 509 -35.78 47.03 -5.03
CA VAL A 509 -34.38 46.57 -5.07
C VAL A 509 -33.94 45.93 -3.76
N SER A 510 -34.65 46.23 -2.65
CA SER A 510 -34.33 45.68 -1.34
C SER A 510 -35.57 45.26 -0.55
N VAL A 511 -35.41 44.31 0.37
CA VAL A 511 -36.44 43.92 1.36
C VAL A 511 -36.88 45.12 2.21
N SER A 512 -35.99 46.11 2.40
CA SER A 512 -36.29 47.36 3.11
C SER A 512 -37.37 48.19 2.40
N ASP A 513 -37.40 48.19 1.06
CA ASP A 513 -38.33 49.00 0.27
C ASP A 513 -39.78 48.51 0.48
N ILE A 514 -39.97 47.19 0.58
CA ILE A 514 -41.27 46.57 0.89
C ILE A 514 -41.65 46.87 2.34
N PHE A 515 -40.68 46.79 3.27
CA PHE A 515 -40.90 47.04 4.70
C PHE A 515 -41.31 48.49 4.96
N GLU A 516 -40.54 49.47 4.48
CA GLU A 516 -40.82 50.90 4.64
C GLU A 516 -42.18 51.28 4.05
N ARG A 517 -42.54 50.69 2.89
CA ARG A 517 -43.86 50.91 2.29
C ARG A 517 -45.00 50.27 3.11
N ALA A 518 -44.77 49.14 3.77
CA ALA A 518 -45.75 48.56 4.71
C ALA A 518 -45.86 49.38 6.00
N ASP A 519 -44.74 49.88 6.53
CA ASP A 519 -44.67 50.68 7.74
C ASP A 519 -45.39 52.03 7.58
N ASN A 520 -45.18 52.72 6.46
CA ASN A 520 -45.92 53.94 6.13
C ASN A 520 -47.45 53.72 6.11
N LEU A 521 -47.92 52.61 5.50
CA LEU A 521 -49.34 52.23 5.49
C LEU A 521 -49.87 51.85 6.88
N MET A 522 -49.02 51.24 7.73
CA MET A 522 -49.33 50.95 9.13
C MET A 522 -49.52 52.25 9.90
N TYR A 523 -48.62 53.21 9.73
CA TYR A 523 -48.65 54.49 10.41
C TYR A 523 -49.86 55.37 9.99
N GLU A 524 -50.27 55.31 8.72
CA GLU A 524 -51.56 55.87 8.27
C GLU A 524 -52.75 55.20 8.96
N ASN A 525 -52.75 53.87 9.06
CA ASN A 525 -53.81 53.14 9.77
C ASN A 525 -53.84 53.47 11.28
N LYS A 526 -52.66 53.63 11.91
CA LYS A 526 -52.50 54.06 13.31
C LYS A 526 -53.11 55.44 13.57
N ARG A 527 -52.93 56.39 12.65
CA ARG A 527 -53.58 57.72 12.70
C ARG A 527 -55.11 57.63 12.62
N ASN A 528 -55.63 56.82 11.70
CA ASN A 528 -57.07 56.63 11.54
C ASN A 528 -57.72 55.98 12.76
N LEU A 529 -57.10 54.95 13.34
CA LEU A 529 -57.59 54.28 14.57
C LEU A 529 -57.64 55.25 15.76
N LYS A 530 -56.63 56.13 15.92
CA LYS A 530 -56.67 57.19 16.95
C LYS A 530 -57.82 58.18 16.77
N THR A 531 -58.19 58.51 15.53
CA THR A 531 -59.36 59.36 15.25
C THR A 531 -60.68 58.68 15.62
N ILE A 532 -60.79 57.35 15.45
CA ILE A 532 -61.97 56.58 15.87
C ILE A 532 -62.06 56.53 17.40
N GLN A 533 -60.94 56.25 18.08
CA GLN A 533 -60.89 56.18 19.56
C GLN A 533 -61.11 57.54 20.24
N GLY A 534 -60.66 58.64 19.62
CA GLY A 534 -60.82 60.01 20.13
C GLY A 534 -62.17 60.66 19.80
N ARG A 535 -63.03 60.01 19.02
CA ARG A 535 -64.42 60.45 18.77
C ARG A 535 -65.38 59.80 19.77
N LEU A 536 -65.29 60.19 21.05
CA LEU A 536 -66.37 60.07 22.06
C LEU A 536 -65.95 60.82 23.35
#